data_AF-A0A6N9BLP8-F1
#
_entry.id   AF-A0A6N9BLP8-F1
#
_cell.length_a   1.000
_cell.length_b   1.000
_cell.length_c   1.000
_cell.angle_alpha   90.00
_cell.angle_beta   90.00
_cell.angle_gamma   90.00
#
_symmetry.space_group_name_H-M   'P 1'
#
loop_
_entity.id
_entity.type
_entity.pdbx_description
1 polymer ?
#
loop_
_entity_poly.entity_id
_entity_poly.type
_entity_poly.pdbx_seq_one_letter_code
_entity_poly.pdbx_strand_id
1 'polypeptide(L)'
;MEPGSNAHLIGEAGGRARLNTPALLLDLDALDRNIERMAAHCRRTGQALRPHAKTHKSVEVARRQIAAGAVGQCCATLGEAEVLAGAGIPGVLVTSPVVGPGRTARLVALNEAAEGLMAVADDPGAVAALADAATGKPR
;
A
#
# COMPACT_ATOMS: atom_id res chain seq x y z
N MET A 1 -16.07 -10.75 5.74
CA MET A 1 -15.54 -11.36 4.50
C MET A 1 -15.82 -12.84 4.62
N GLU A 2 -16.55 -13.44 3.70
CA GLU A 2 -16.86 -14.87 3.74
C GLU A 2 -15.58 -15.70 3.69
N PRO A 3 -15.49 -16.83 4.41
CA PRO A 3 -14.33 -17.70 4.35
C PRO A 3 -14.11 -18.19 2.91
N GLY A 4 -12.87 -18.11 2.42
CA GLY A 4 -12.54 -18.63 1.08
C GLY A 4 -12.78 -20.14 0.97
N SER A 5 -12.88 -20.66 -0.25
CA SER A 5 -13.16 -22.08 -0.53
C SER A 5 -12.19 -23.08 0.14
N ASN A 6 -10.99 -22.61 0.51
CA ASN A 6 -9.95 -23.38 1.19
C ASN A 6 -9.89 -23.14 2.73
N ALA A 7 -10.81 -22.37 3.31
CA ALA A 7 -10.74 -21.98 4.74
C ALA A 7 -10.74 -23.19 5.69
N HIS A 8 -11.47 -24.25 5.36
CA HIS A 8 -11.53 -25.50 6.11
C HIS A 8 -10.20 -26.30 6.09
N LEU A 9 -9.20 -25.87 5.32
CA LEU A 9 -7.87 -26.50 5.25
C LEU A 9 -6.82 -25.76 6.08
N ILE A 10 -7.17 -24.62 6.69
CA ILE A 10 -6.25 -23.83 7.52
C ILE A 10 -6.00 -24.58 8.84
N GLY A 11 -4.73 -24.83 9.17
CA GLY A 11 -4.33 -25.57 10.38
C GLY A 11 -4.36 -27.10 10.24
N GLU A 12 -4.89 -27.61 9.13
CA GLU A 12 -4.96 -29.04 8.86
C GLU A 12 -3.61 -29.60 8.40
N ALA A 13 -3.15 -30.69 9.03
CA ALA A 13 -1.93 -31.39 8.63
C ALA A 13 -2.06 -31.89 7.18
N GLY A 14 -1.11 -31.51 6.32
CA GLY A 14 -1.16 -31.82 4.88
C GLY A 14 -2.18 -31.01 4.07
N GLY A 15 -2.89 -30.05 4.68
CA GLY A 15 -3.93 -29.23 4.02
C GLY A 15 -3.43 -28.52 2.76
N ARG A 16 -2.14 -28.12 2.71
CA ARG A 16 -1.49 -27.53 1.53
C ARG A 16 -1.65 -28.38 0.27
N ALA A 17 -1.56 -29.70 0.36
CA ALA A 17 -1.65 -30.60 -0.79
C ALA A 17 -3.08 -30.75 -1.33
N ARG A 18 -4.08 -30.31 -0.56
CA ARG A 18 -5.52 -30.45 -0.85
C ARG A 18 -6.18 -29.15 -1.27
N LEU A 19 -5.40 -28.08 -1.43
CA LEU A 19 -5.91 -26.79 -1.86
C LEU A 19 -6.54 -26.91 -3.26
N ASN A 20 -7.70 -26.30 -3.43
CA ASN A 20 -8.29 -26.15 -4.75
C ASN A 20 -7.38 -25.25 -5.61
N THR A 21 -6.85 -25.79 -6.71
CA THR A 21 -5.96 -25.08 -7.63
C THR A 21 -6.73 -24.42 -8.78
N PRO A 22 -6.26 -23.27 -9.30
CA PRO A 22 -5.02 -22.57 -8.95
C PRO A 22 -5.11 -21.84 -7.61
N ALA A 23 -4.03 -21.92 -6.82
CA ALA A 23 -3.90 -21.22 -5.55
C ALA A 23 -2.55 -20.49 -5.48
N LEU A 24 -2.59 -19.19 -5.18
CA LEU A 24 -1.38 -18.43 -4.88
C LEU A 24 -0.95 -18.73 -3.44
N LEU A 25 0.26 -19.25 -3.28
CA LEU A 25 0.84 -19.57 -1.99
C LEU A 25 1.94 -18.59 -1.62
N LEU A 26 1.96 -18.20 -0.35
CA LEU A 26 3.01 -17.37 0.23
C LEU A 26 3.68 -18.15 1.36
N ASP A 27 4.99 -18.34 1.27
CA ASP A 27 5.81 -18.84 2.36
C ASP A 27 6.03 -17.69 3.36
N LEU A 28 5.41 -17.80 4.54
CA LEU A 28 5.44 -16.75 5.56
C LEU A 28 6.84 -16.58 6.16
N ASP A 29 7.59 -17.65 6.36
CA ASP A 29 8.95 -17.55 6.91
C ASP A 29 9.86 -16.86 5.90
N ALA A 30 9.70 -17.15 4.60
CA ALA A 30 10.43 -16.44 3.56
C ALA A 30 10.03 -14.97 3.44
N LEU A 31 8.73 -14.66 3.55
CA LEU A 31 8.22 -13.28 3.56
C LEU A 31 8.85 -12.49 4.71
N ASP A 32 8.75 -13.01 5.93
CA ASP A 32 9.19 -12.31 7.14
C ASP A 32 10.72 -12.13 7.13
N ARG A 33 11.49 -13.14 6.67
CA ARG A 33 12.94 -12.99 6.42
C ARG A 33 13.27 -11.89 5.41
N ASN A 34 12.48 -11.75 4.34
CA ASN A 34 12.72 -10.75 3.30
C ASN A 34 12.40 -9.33 3.79
N ILE A 35 11.30 -9.18 4.53
CA ILE A 35 10.92 -7.90 5.16
C ILE A 35 12.03 -7.45 6.11
N GLU A 36 12.45 -8.33 7.04
CA GLU A 36 13.46 -7.99 8.02
C GLU A 36 14.82 -7.69 7.37
N ARG A 37 15.21 -8.45 6.33
CA ARG A 37 16.45 -8.19 5.60
C ARG A 37 16.51 -6.77 5.03
N MET A 38 15.43 -6.30 4.41
CA MET A 38 15.39 -4.95 3.83
C MET A 38 15.30 -3.89 4.92
N ALA A 39 14.48 -4.10 5.95
CA ALA A 39 14.39 -3.20 7.09
C ALA A 39 15.76 -3.03 7.79
N ALA A 40 16.46 -4.14 8.06
CA ALA A 40 17.80 -4.12 8.63
C ALA A 40 18.82 -3.42 7.73
N HIS A 41 18.71 -3.57 6.40
CA HIS A 41 19.56 -2.84 5.47
C HIS A 41 19.38 -1.32 5.61
N CYS A 42 18.14 -0.85 5.55
CA CYS A 42 17.80 0.57 5.68
C CYS A 42 18.21 1.14 7.05
N ARG A 43 18.02 0.39 8.15
CA ARG A 43 18.51 0.79 9.48
C ARG A 43 20.03 0.94 9.51
N ARG A 44 20.78 0.04 8.88
CA ARG A 44 22.25 0.13 8.80
C ARG A 44 22.73 1.31 7.95
N THR A 45 22.01 1.66 6.90
CA THR A 45 22.39 2.77 5.99
C THR A 45 21.80 4.12 6.41
N GLY A 46 20.99 4.17 7.47
CA GLY A 46 20.32 5.38 7.93
C GLY A 46 19.24 5.89 6.97
N GLN A 47 18.75 5.04 6.06
CA GLN A 47 17.73 5.40 5.08
C GLN A 47 16.34 5.01 5.57
N ALA A 48 15.35 5.86 5.28
CA ALA A 48 13.95 5.49 5.47
C ALA A 48 13.48 4.55 4.36
N LEU A 49 12.67 3.56 4.72
CA LEU A 49 12.11 2.59 3.77
C LEU A 49 10.63 2.87 3.53
N ARG A 50 10.23 3.02 2.27
CA ARG A 50 8.83 3.09 1.82
C ARG A 50 8.57 2.01 0.76
N PRO A 51 8.24 0.76 1.15
CA PRO A 51 8.08 -0.35 0.22
C PRO A 51 6.92 -0.13 -0.76
N HIS A 52 6.99 -0.79 -1.91
CA HIS A 52 5.97 -0.65 -2.93
C HIS A 52 4.95 -1.78 -2.89
N ALA A 53 3.70 -1.44 -2.60
CA ALA A 53 2.59 -2.37 -2.46
C ALA A 53 2.16 -3.04 -3.78
N LYS A 54 2.58 -2.55 -4.95
CA LYS A 54 2.11 -3.06 -6.26
C LYS A 54 2.36 -4.56 -6.45
N THR A 55 3.39 -5.09 -5.78
CA THR A 55 3.80 -6.50 -5.88
C THR A 55 2.79 -7.42 -5.18
N HIS A 56 2.30 -7.04 -4.00
CA HIS A 56 1.49 -7.92 -3.15
C HIS A 56 0.03 -7.46 -3.01
N LYS A 57 -0.25 -6.16 -3.18
CA LYS A 57 -1.58 -5.52 -3.05
C LYS A 57 -2.35 -5.98 -1.80
N SER A 58 -1.61 -6.20 -0.72
CA SER A 58 -2.11 -6.77 0.54
C SER A 58 -1.83 -5.82 1.69
N VAL A 59 -2.90 -5.39 2.37
CA VAL A 59 -2.85 -4.58 3.60
C VAL A 59 -2.09 -5.32 4.70
N GLU A 60 -2.25 -6.64 4.81
CA GLU A 60 -1.56 -7.44 5.83
C GLU A 60 -0.04 -7.40 5.64
N VAL A 61 0.43 -7.58 4.40
CA VAL A 61 1.87 -7.46 4.08
C VAL A 61 2.37 -6.04 4.33
N ALA A 62 1.58 -5.02 3.98
CA ALA A 62 1.92 -3.63 4.28
C ALA A 62 2.06 -3.39 5.79
N ARG A 63 1.16 -3.91 6.62
CA ARG A 63 1.24 -3.79 8.09
C ARG A 63 2.50 -4.44 8.64
N ARG A 64 2.88 -5.62 8.14
CA ARG A 64 4.14 -6.27 8.52
C ARG A 64 5.35 -5.41 8.17
N GLN A 65 5.35 -4.77 7.00
CA GLN A 65 6.41 -3.86 6.59
C GLN A 65 6.47 -2.60 7.48
N ILE A 66 5.32 -2.00 7.83
CA ILE A 66 5.25 -0.87 8.78
C ILE A 66 5.77 -1.30 10.16
N ALA A 67 5.35 -2.46 10.66
CA ALA A 67 5.81 -2.99 11.95
C ALA A 67 7.34 -3.24 11.97
N ALA A 68 7.96 -3.55 10.82
CA ALA A 68 9.41 -3.67 10.68
C ALA A 68 10.15 -2.32 10.58
N GLY A 69 9.42 -1.19 10.60
CA GLY A 69 9.97 0.17 10.60
C GLY A 69 9.86 0.92 9.28
N ALA A 70 9.06 0.46 8.32
CA ALA A 70 8.77 1.25 7.12
C ALA A 70 7.99 2.52 7.48
N VAL A 71 8.30 3.63 6.81
CA VAL A 71 7.70 4.96 7.06
C VAL A 71 6.40 5.20 6.30
N GLY A 72 5.82 4.13 5.73
CA GLY A 72 4.60 4.12 4.91
C GLY A 72 4.78 3.25 3.66
N GLN A 73 3.92 3.45 2.65
CA GLN A 73 3.90 2.59 1.44
C GLN A 73 3.83 3.40 0.14
N CYS A 74 4.45 2.89 -0.92
CA CYS A 74 4.23 3.35 -2.30
C CYS A 74 3.15 2.50 -2.98
N CYS A 75 2.30 3.10 -3.80
CA CYS A 75 1.31 2.40 -4.62
C CYS A 75 1.23 2.96 -6.04
N ALA A 76 0.76 2.14 -6.98
CA ALA A 76 0.78 2.47 -8.40
C ALA A 76 -0.51 3.13 -8.86
N THR A 77 -1.60 2.98 -8.09
CA THR A 77 -2.91 3.52 -8.44
C THR A 77 -3.55 4.24 -7.26
N LEU A 78 -4.47 5.15 -7.56
CA LEU A 78 -5.29 5.83 -6.57
C LEU A 78 -6.19 4.85 -5.78
N GLY A 79 -6.70 3.79 -6.43
CA GLY A 79 -7.51 2.78 -5.75
C GLY A 79 -6.70 1.98 -4.72
N GLU A 80 -5.44 1.66 -5.01
CA GLU A 80 -4.54 1.06 -4.02
C GLU A 80 -4.26 2.03 -2.86
N ALA A 81 -4.12 3.33 -3.15
CA ALA A 81 -3.91 4.35 -2.14
C ALA A 81 -5.08 4.46 -1.16
N GLU A 82 -6.31 4.47 -1.68
CA GLU A 82 -7.54 4.50 -0.89
C GLU A 82 -7.65 3.27 0.02
N VAL A 83 -7.33 2.08 -0.49
CA VAL A 83 -7.34 0.84 0.31
C VAL A 83 -6.28 0.85 1.41
N LEU A 84 -5.05 1.29 1.09
CA LEU A 84 -3.96 1.34 2.07
C LEU A 84 -4.24 2.38 3.17
N ALA A 85 -4.59 3.60 2.79
CA ALA A 85 -4.89 4.67 3.73
C ALA A 85 -6.14 4.36 4.57
N GLY A 86 -7.21 3.85 3.95
CA GLY A 86 -8.41 3.42 4.67
C GLY A 86 -8.17 2.26 5.65
N ALA A 87 -7.09 1.49 5.46
CA ALA A 87 -6.65 0.47 6.40
C ALA A 87 -5.71 0.99 7.52
N GLY A 88 -5.49 2.31 7.58
CA GLY A 88 -4.65 2.99 8.57
C GLY A 88 -3.16 2.96 8.25
N ILE A 89 -2.75 2.70 7.01
CA ILE A 89 -1.33 2.80 6.62
C ILE A 89 -0.97 4.28 6.41
N PRO A 90 0.00 4.84 7.15
CA PRO A 90 0.40 6.23 7.01
C PRO A 90 1.35 6.41 5.81
N GLY A 91 1.56 7.66 5.39
CA GLY A 91 2.60 8.01 4.44
C GLY A 91 2.42 7.39 3.05
N VAL A 92 1.19 7.22 2.58
CA VAL A 92 0.95 6.60 1.27
C VAL A 92 1.45 7.52 0.15
N LEU A 93 2.35 7.02 -0.70
CA LEU A 93 2.85 7.72 -1.89
C LEU A 93 2.29 7.09 -3.16
N VAL A 94 1.51 7.85 -3.92
CA VAL A 94 1.08 7.46 -5.27
C VAL A 94 2.19 7.75 -6.25
N THR A 95 2.83 6.71 -6.77
CA THR A 95 4.03 6.83 -7.64
C THR A 95 3.67 6.94 -9.13
N SER A 96 2.46 7.41 -9.45
CA SER A 96 2.01 7.67 -10.82
C SER A 96 1.20 8.95 -10.85
N PRO A 97 1.39 9.84 -11.84
CA PRO A 97 0.67 11.11 -11.92
C PRO A 97 -0.86 10.91 -11.87
N VAL A 98 -1.52 11.60 -10.96
CA VAL A 98 -2.98 11.52 -10.78
C VAL A 98 -3.63 12.66 -11.55
N VAL A 99 -3.92 12.41 -12.82
CA VAL A 99 -4.41 13.45 -13.75
C VAL A 99 -5.89 13.27 -14.05
N GLY A 100 -6.63 14.37 -14.18
CA GLY A 100 -8.02 14.39 -14.64
C GLY A 100 -9.03 14.64 -13.51
N PRO A 101 -10.17 15.31 -13.79
CA PRO A 101 -11.00 15.91 -12.75
C PRO A 101 -11.49 14.93 -11.68
N GLY A 102 -12.03 13.77 -12.08
CA GLY A 102 -12.56 12.79 -11.14
C GLY A 102 -11.48 12.12 -10.26
N ARG A 103 -10.28 11.90 -10.79
CA ARG A 103 -9.16 11.35 -10.01
C ARG A 103 -8.55 12.38 -9.07
N THR A 104 -8.48 13.64 -9.53
CA THR A 104 -8.03 14.79 -8.73
C THR A 104 -8.95 14.99 -7.52
N ALA A 105 -10.27 15.01 -7.73
CA ALA A 105 -11.25 15.14 -6.65
C ALA A 105 -11.12 14.00 -5.61
N ARG A 106 -10.98 12.75 -6.07
CA ARG A 106 -10.76 11.59 -5.19
C ARG A 106 -9.44 11.67 -4.41
N LEU A 107 -8.36 12.14 -5.04
CA LEU A 107 -7.08 12.33 -4.35
C LEU A 107 -7.18 13.41 -3.27
N VAL A 108 -7.87 14.52 -3.55
CA VAL A 108 -8.11 15.59 -2.57
C VAL A 108 -8.92 15.09 -1.38
N ALA A 109 -9.98 14.32 -1.62
CA ALA A 109 -10.80 13.69 -0.57
C ALA A 109 -9.97 12.67 0.23
N LEU A 110 -9.15 11.84 -0.44
CA LEU A 110 -8.26 10.92 0.25
C LEU A 110 -7.27 11.66 1.16
N ASN A 111 -6.74 12.80 0.71
CA ASN A 111 -5.83 13.63 1.50
C ASN A 111 -6.47 14.21 2.78
N GLU A 112 -7.81 14.26 2.87
CA GLU A 112 -8.50 14.70 4.09
C GLU A 112 -8.55 13.59 5.14
N ALA A 113 -8.59 12.33 4.70
CA ALA A 113 -8.71 11.17 5.58
C ALA A 113 -7.35 10.49 5.87
N ALA A 114 -6.38 10.64 4.97
CA ALA A 114 -5.10 9.93 5.02
C ALA A 114 -4.01 10.76 5.71
N GLU A 115 -3.25 10.11 6.60
CA GLU A 115 -2.07 10.71 7.23
C GLU A 115 -0.88 10.71 6.26
N GLY A 116 -0.40 11.90 5.89
CA GLY A 116 0.82 12.06 5.10
C GLY A 116 0.73 11.53 3.67
N LEU A 117 -0.44 11.68 3.01
CA LEU A 117 -0.59 11.32 1.60
C LEU A 117 0.37 12.16 0.73
N MET A 118 1.00 11.49 -0.24
CA MET A 118 1.85 12.11 -1.23
C MET A 118 1.48 11.62 -2.63
N ALA A 119 1.67 12.48 -3.63
CA ALA A 119 1.52 12.13 -5.04
C ALA A 119 2.68 12.73 -5.84
N VAL A 120 3.09 12.02 -6.89
CA VAL A 120 4.06 12.54 -7.86
C VAL A 120 3.37 13.42 -8.89
N ALA A 121 4.09 14.43 -9.39
CA ALA A 121 3.69 15.25 -10.52
C ALA A 121 4.93 15.61 -11.34
N ASP A 122 4.77 15.65 -12.65
CA ASP A 122 5.81 15.95 -13.64
C ASP A 122 5.35 16.97 -14.70
N ASP A 123 4.10 17.42 -14.62
CA ASP A 123 3.49 18.42 -15.51
C ASP A 123 2.98 19.63 -14.71
N PRO A 124 3.38 20.87 -15.05
CA PRO A 124 2.91 22.08 -14.38
C PRO A 124 1.39 22.27 -14.45
N GLY A 125 0.74 21.85 -15.54
CA GLY A 125 -0.72 21.93 -15.69
C GLY A 125 -1.45 21.02 -14.71
N ALA A 126 -0.95 19.79 -14.51
CA ALA A 126 -1.44 18.87 -13.50
C ALA A 126 -1.24 19.40 -12.08
N VAL A 127 -0.10 20.04 -11.79
CA VAL A 127 0.15 20.70 -10.50
C VAL A 127 -0.84 21.83 -10.25
N ALA A 128 -1.09 22.69 -11.25
CA ALA A 128 -2.08 23.77 -11.15
C ALA A 128 -3.50 23.21 -10.89
N ALA A 129 -3.91 22.18 -11.63
CA ALA A 129 -5.21 21.53 -11.44
C ALA A 129 -5.38 20.91 -10.05
N LEU A 130 -4.31 20.30 -9.50
CA LEU A 130 -4.30 19.79 -8.13
C LEU A 130 -4.39 20.92 -7.10
N ALA A 131 -3.69 22.03 -7.32
CA ALA A 131 -3.74 23.20 -6.45
C ALA A 131 -5.15 23.79 -6.42
N ASP A 132 -5.76 24.03 -7.59
CA ASP A 132 -7.13 24.55 -7.72
C ASP A 132 -8.12 23.64 -6.99
N ALA A 133 -8.04 22.33 -7.20
CA ALA A 133 -8.90 21.37 -6.51
C ALA A 133 -8.72 21.33 -4.98
N ALA A 134 -7.55 21.75 -4.48
CA ALA A 134 -7.24 21.79 -3.05
C ALA A 134 -7.61 23.12 -2.35
N THR A 135 -7.87 24.21 -3.09
CA THR A 135 -8.14 25.55 -2.54
C THR A 135 -9.42 25.68 -1.70
N GLY A 136 -10.30 24.67 -1.69
CA GLY A 136 -11.50 24.63 -0.85
C GLY A 136 -11.28 24.31 0.65
N LYS A 137 -10.04 24.24 1.15
CA LYS A 137 -9.73 23.74 2.50
C LYS A 137 -9.42 24.86 3.53
N PRO A 138 -10.01 24.82 4.75
CA PRO A 138 -9.35 25.36 5.94
C PRO A 138 -8.11 24.52 6.27
N ARG A 139 -7.02 25.17 6.67
CA ARG A 139 -5.77 24.51 7.10
C ARG A 139 -5.91 23.78 8.43
#